data_AF-A0A655CSF8-F1
#
_entry.id   AF-A0A655CSF8-F1
#
_cell.length_a   1.000
_cell.length_b   1.000
_cell.length_c   1.000
_cell.angle_alpha   90.00
_cell.angle_beta   90.00
_cell.angle_gamma   90.00
#
_symmetry.space_group_name_H-M   'P 1'
#
loop_
_entity.id
_entity.type
_entity.pdbx_description
1 polymer ?
#
loop_
_entity_poly.entity_id
_entity_poly.type
_entity_poly.pdbx_seq_one_letter_code
_entity_poly.pdbx_strand_id
1 'polypeptide(L)'
;MGNHVQVVSGDLSEMVPYLGGDKIRVLAVFSENRLPGQLANVPTAKEQGYDLVWPIIRGFYVGPKVSDADYQWWVDTFKKLQQTDEFKKQRDLRGLFEFDMTGQQLDDYVKKQVTDYREQAKAFGLAK
;
A
#
# COMPACT_ATOMS: atom_id res chain seq x y z
N MET A 1 -24.90 7.91 2.42
CA MET A 1 -24.35 8.21 1.09
C MET A 1 -25.43 8.91 0.28
N GLY A 2 -25.23 10.19 -0.06
CA GLY A 2 -26.24 11.04 -0.72
C GLY A 2 -26.21 11.02 -2.27
N ASN A 3 -25.53 10.04 -2.88
CA ASN A 3 -25.36 9.91 -4.33
C ASN A 3 -24.71 11.12 -5.05
N HIS A 4 -23.94 11.94 -4.31
CA HIS A 4 -23.24 13.10 -4.88
C HIS A 4 -21.92 12.73 -5.59
N VAL A 5 -21.40 11.53 -5.33
CA VAL A 5 -20.16 10.99 -5.93
C VAL A 5 -20.45 9.57 -6.41
N GLN A 6 -20.19 9.30 -7.69
CA GLN A 6 -20.48 8.01 -8.32
C GLN A 6 -19.29 7.05 -8.28
N VAL A 7 -18.06 7.58 -8.32
CA VAL A 7 -16.81 6.81 -8.30
C VAL A 7 -15.77 7.56 -7.49
N VAL A 8 -15.00 6.83 -6.69
CA VAL A 8 -13.88 7.36 -5.91
C VAL A 8 -12.74 6.37 -5.93
N SER A 9 -11.51 6.85 -6.05
CA SER A 9 -10.29 6.10 -5.72
C SER A 9 -9.92 6.39 -4.27
N GLY A 10 -9.72 5.36 -3.45
CA GLY A 10 -9.40 5.51 -2.04
C GLY A 10 -8.72 4.28 -1.47
N ASP A 11 -8.38 4.33 -0.19
CA ASP A 11 -7.73 3.22 0.49
C ASP A 11 -8.73 2.08 0.76
N LEU A 12 -8.39 0.88 0.31
CA LEU A 12 -9.21 -0.31 0.53
C LEU A 12 -9.39 -0.61 2.02
N SER A 13 -8.42 -0.29 2.88
CA SER A 13 -8.55 -0.51 4.33
C SER A 13 -9.75 0.22 4.94
N GLU A 14 -10.14 1.37 4.36
CA GLU A 14 -11.30 2.15 4.79
C GLU A 14 -12.61 1.61 4.24
N MET A 15 -12.55 0.85 3.13
CA MET A 15 -13.71 0.33 2.42
C MET A 15 -14.11 -1.07 2.86
N VAL A 16 -13.18 -1.88 3.39
CA VAL A 16 -13.43 -3.27 3.85
C VAL A 16 -14.70 -3.41 4.70
N PRO A 17 -14.97 -2.56 5.72
CA PRO A 17 -16.17 -2.69 6.54
C PRO A 17 -17.50 -2.53 5.78
N TYR A 18 -17.46 -1.89 4.62
CA TYR A 18 -18.64 -1.55 3.81
C TYR A 18 -18.87 -2.51 2.63
N LEU A 19 -17.93 -3.43 2.35
CA LEU A 19 -18.00 -4.36 1.22
C LEU A 19 -19.14 -5.38 1.31
N GLY A 20 -19.62 -5.68 2.52
CA GLY A 20 -20.70 -6.64 2.75
C GLY A 20 -22.11 -6.13 2.46
N GLY A 21 -22.27 -4.85 2.10
CA GLY A 21 -23.58 -4.25 1.82
C GLY A 21 -23.74 -3.83 0.35
N ASP A 22 -24.99 -3.78 -0.12
CA ASP A 22 -25.32 -3.51 -1.55
C ASP A 22 -25.16 -2.03 -1.97
N LYS A 23 -24.50 -1.20 -1.15
CA LYS A 23 -24.41 0.26 -1.38
C LYS A 23 -23.15 0.68 -2.10
N ILE A 24 -22.09 -0.13 -2.06
CA ILE A 24 -20.83 0.13 -2.75
C ILE A 24 -20.33 -1.15 -3.42
N ARG A 25 -19.58 -1.00 -4.50
CA ARG A 25 -18.85 -2.11 -5.14
C ARG A 25 -17.44 -1.67 -5.48
N VAL A 26 -16.48 -2.57 -5.32
CA VAL A 26 -15.09 -2.33 -5.75
C VAL A 26 -14.99 -2.70 -7.22
N LEU A 27 -14.50 -1.77 -8.04
CA LEU A 27 -14.39 -1.94 -9.49
C LEU A 27 -13.02 -2.49 -9.92
N ALA A 28 -11.96 -2.06 -9.23
CA ALA A 28 -10.60 -2.44 -9.54
C ALA A 28 -9.72 -2.35 -8.29
N VAL A 29 -8.72 -3.22 -8.22
CA VAL A 29 -7.60 -3.07 -7.28
C VAL A 29 -6.36 -2.56 -8.03
N PHE A 30 -5.67 -1.57 -7.47
CA PHE A 30 -4.43 -1.01 -8.05
C PHE A 30 -3.18 -1.72 -7.53
N SER A 31 -3.16 -3.06 -7.63
CA SER A 31 -2.03 -3.93 -7.28
C SER A 31 -1.67 -4.85 -8.44
N GLU A 32 -0.46 -5.39 -8.43
CA GLU A 32 0.00 -6.35 -9.45
C GLU A 32 -0.91 -7.59 -9.52
N ASN A 33 -1.25 -8.13 -8.35
CA ASN A 33 -2.06 -9.32 -8.18
C ASN A 33 -3.33 -9.00 -7.41
N ARG A 34 -4.38 -9.80 -7.56
CA ARG A 34 -5.60 -9.69 -6.75
C ARG A 34 -5.29 -9.84 -5.27
N LEU A 35 -6.05 -9.15 -4.44
CA LEU A 35 -5.91 -9.19 -2.99
C LEU A 35 -6.65 -10.39 -2.39
N PRO A 36 -6.17 -10.95 -1.27
CA PRO A 36 -6.82 -12.09 -0.64
C PRO A 36 -8.16 -11.72 0.03
N GLY A 37 -8.85 -12.73 0.55
CA GLY A 37 -10.06 -12.55 1.36
C GLY A 37 -11.26 -12.08 0.53
N GLN A 38 -12.02 -11.12 1.05
CA GLN A 38 -13.25 -10.62 0.42
C GLN A 38 -13.01 -9.95 -0.95
N LEU A 39 -11.75 -9.61 -1.26
CA LEU A 39 -11.36 -8.96 -2.49
C LEU A 39 -10.79 -9.92 -3.55
N ALA A 40 -10.72 -11.23 -3.27
CA ALA A 40 -10.13 -12.21 -4.18
C ALA A 40 -10.81 -12.28 -5.56
N ASN A 41 -12.10 -11.93 -5.61
CA ASN A 41 -12.87 -11.92 -6.85
C ASN A 41 -12.87 -10.57 -7.57
N VAL A 42 -12.26 -9.53 -6.97
CA VAL A 42 -12.17 -8.20 -7.59
C VAL A 42 -10.97 -8.20 -8.54
N PRO A 43 -11.16 -7.84 -9.83
CA PRO A 43 -10.06 -7.77 -10.78
C PRO A 43 -9.10 -6.62 -10.45
N THR A 44 -7.83 -6.77 -10.81
CA THR A 44 -6.88 -5.65 -10.80
C THR A 44 -7.14 -4.70 -11.96
N ALA A 45 -6.59 -3.49 -11.92
CA ALA A 45 -6.60 -2.60 -13.08
C ALA A 45 -5.83 -3.20 -14.27
N LYS A 46 -4.74 -3.93 -14.01
CA LYS A 46 -3.94 -4.63 -15.02
C LYS A 46 -4.72 -5.72 -15.75
N GLU A 47 -5.47 -6.55 -15.02
CA GLU A 47 -6.35 -7.57 -15.63
C GLU A 47 -7.43 -6.95 -16.52
N GLN A 48 -7.77 -5.68 -16.29
CA GLN A 48 -8.74 -4.92 -17.08
C GLN A 48 -8.11 -4.14 -18.24
N GLY A 49 -6.81 -4.32 -18.50
CA GLY A 49 -6.09 -3.69 -19.60
C GLY A 49 -5.47 -2.33 -19.31
N TYR A 50 -5.44 -1.90 -18.05
CA TYR A 50 -4.79 -0.65 -17.61
C TYR A 50 -3.49 -0.97 -16.90
N ASP A 51 -2.35 -0.51 -17.42
CA ASP A 51 -1.06 -0.66 -16.76
C ASP A 51 -0.94 0.31 -15.58
N LEU A 52 -1.66 -0.01 -14.49
CA LEU A 52 -1.80 0.81 -13.30
C LEU A 52 -1.61 -0.04 -12.04
N VAL A 53 -0.52 0.27 -11.33
CA VAL A 53 -0.20 -0.28 -10.02
C VAL A 53 0.15 0.88 -9.11
N TRP A 54 -0.64 1.04 -8.05
CA TRP A 54 -0.51 2.15 -7.12
C TRP A 54 -0.79 1.71 -5.68
N PRO A 55 0.10 0.91 -5.08
CA PRO A 55 -0.03 0.52 -3.69
C PRO A 55 0.24 1.71 -2.76
N ILE A 56 -0.58 1.85 -1.73
CA ILE A 56 -0.32 2.77 -0.61
C ILE A 56 0.47 2.00 0.45
N ILE A 57 1.76 2.32 0.57
CA ILE A 57 2.63 1.67 1.57
C ILE A 57 2.63 2.44 2.89
N ARG A 58 2.82 1.71 3.99
CA ARG A 58 2.97 2.25 5.35
C ARG A 58 4.26 1.69 5.93
N GLY A 59 5.08 2.54 6.55
CA GLY A 59 6.37 2.11 7.07
C GLY A 59 7.00 3.11 8.03
N PHE A 60 8.20 2.77 8.49
CA PHE A 60 8.99 3.59 9.41
C PHE A 60 10.25 4.08 8.71
N TYR A 61 10.71 5.26 9.09
CA TYR A 61 12.01 5.80 8.71
C TYR A 61 12.72 6.30 9.97
N VAL A 62 14.05 6.32 9.91
CA VAL A 62 14.88 6.86 10.99
C VAL A 62 15.56 8.15 10.54
N GLY A 63 16.05 8.93 11.50
CA GLY A 63 16.76 10.18 11.21
C GLY A 63 18.07 9.94 10.45
N PRO A 64 18.55 10.91 9.65
CA PRO A 64 19.73 10.75 8.78
C PRO A 64 21.06 10.63 9.53
N LYS A 65 21.07 10.76 10.86
CA LYS A 65 22.26 10.69 11.73
C LYS A 65 22.21 9.52 12.72
N VAL A 66 21.27 8.60 12.53
CA VAL A 66 21.22 7.36 13.32
C VAL A 66 22.44 6.51 12.97
N SER A 67 23.04 5.86 13.97
CA SER A 67 24.21 5.01 13.75
C SER A 67 23.83 3.76 12.95
N ASP A 68 24.78 3.17 12.22
CA ASP A 68 24.54 1.92 11.49
C ASP A 68 24.09 0.79 12.42
N ALA A 69 24.61 0.76 13.65
CA ALA A 69 24.24 -0.21 14.66
C ALA A 69 22.77 -0.07 15.09
N ASP A 70 22.31 1.15 15.35
CA ASP A 70 20.91 1.42 15.71
C ASP A 70 19.97 1.18 14.53
N TYR A 71 20.40 1.54 13.31
CA TYR A 71 19.65 1.25 12.09
C TYR A 71 19.47 -0.26 11.92
N GLN A 72 20.55 -1.03 12.04
CA GLN A 72 20.50 -2.48 11.89
C GLN A 72 19.64 -3.13 12.97
N TRP A 73 19.70 -2.62 14.20
CA TRP A 73 18.82 -3.08 15.28
C TRP A 73 17.34 -2.93 14.92
N TRP A 74 16.93 -1.79 14.36
CA TRP A 74 15.55 -1.59 13.88
C TRP A 74 15.20 -2.52 12.72
N VAL A 75 16.08 -2.66 11.73
CA VAL A 75 15.87 -3.57 10.60
C VAL A 75 15.62 -5.00 11.09
N ASP A 76 16.46 -5.50 11.99
CA ASP A 76 16.32 -6.85 12.53
C ASP A 76 15.09 -7.01 13.40
N THR A 77 14.73 -5.96 14.15
CA THR A 77 13.52 -5.93 14.97
C THR A 77 12.27 -6.02 14.10
N PHE A 78 12.16 -5.23 13.03
CA PHE A 78 11.02 -5.30 12.11
C PHE A 78 10.98 -6.62 11.33
N LYS A 79 12.13 -7.15 10.90
CA LYS A 79 12.21 -8.47 10.27
C LYS A 79 11.67 -9.59 11.16
N LYS A 80 11.93 -9.53 12.47
CA LYS A 80 11.38 -10.50 13.43
C LYS A 80 9.91 -10.24 13.71
N LEU A 81 9.54 -8.98 13.96
CA LEU A 81 8.17 -8.59 14.30
C LEU A 81 7.17 -8.99 13.21
N GLN A 82 7.50 -8.72 11.94
CA GLN A 82 6.58 -9.02 10.83
C GLN A 82 6.28 -10.52 10.67
N GLN A 83 7.16 -11.38 11.18
CA GLN A 83 6.99 -12.83 11.14
C GLN A 83 6.05 -13.36 12.23
N THR A 84 5.78 -12.58 13.29
CA THR A 84 4.94 -13.04 14.39
C THR A 84 3.47 -13.09 14.01
N ASP A 85 2.75 -14.07 14.54
CA ASP A 85 1.32 -14.24 14.28
C ASP A 85 0.50 -13.09 14.87
N GLU A 86 0.96 -12.51 15.98
CA GLU A 86 0.33 -11.34 16.58
C GLU A 86 0.39 -10.15 15.64
N PHE A 87 1.53 -9.90 14.98
CA PHE A 87 1.64 -8.79 14.04
C PHE A 87 0.78 -9.02 12.80
N LYS A 88 0.83 -10.23 12.22
CA LYS A 88 -0.02 -10.61 11.08
C LYS A 88 -1.50 -10.43 11.40
N LYS A 89 -1.95 -10.89 12.57
CA LYS A 89 -3.32 -10.70 13.05
C LYS A 89 -3.68 -9.22 13.21
N GLN A 90 -2.78 -8.40 13.78
CA GLN A 90 -3.02 -6.96 13.92
C GLN A 90 -3.07 -6.23 12.58
N ARG A 91 -2.26 -6.63 11.61
CA ARG A 91 -2.27 -6.12 10.23
C ARG A 91 -3.61 -6.43 9.56
N ASP A 92 -4.03 -7.69 9.60
CA ASP A 92 -5.25 -8.15 8.94
C ASP A 92 -6.51 -7.51 9.56
N LEU A 93 -6.55 -7.34 10.90
CA LEU A 93 -7.63 -6.63 11.60
C LEU A 93 -7.81 -5.17 11.16
N ARG A 94 -6.78 -4.55 10.60
CA ARG A 94 -6.80 -3.18 10.08
C ARG A 94 -7.01 -3.12 8.58
N GLY A 95 -7.28 -4.25 7.91
CA GLY A 95 -7.43 -4.33 6.47
C GLY A 95 -6.15 -3.98 5.71
N LEU A 96 -4.98 -4.18 6.35
CA LEU A 96 -3.68 -3.97 5.72
C LEU A 96 -3.20 -5.28 5.08
N PHE A 97 -2.43 -5.15 4.01
CA PHE A 97 -1.87 -6.29 3.27
C PHE A 97 -0.37 -6.39 3.50
N GLU A 98 0.16 -7.59 3.29
CA GLU A 98 1.59 -7.87 3.46
C GLU A 98 2.44 -7.05 2.47
N PHE A 99 3.46 -6.39 3.00
CA PHE A 99 4.43 -5.61 2.22
C PHE A 99 5.75 -5.54 2.99
N ASP A 100 6.42 -6.69 3.08
CA ASP A 100 7.50 -6.94 4.05
C ASP A 100 8.88 -6.52 3.52
N MET A 101 9.02 -5.24 3.15
CA MET A 101 10.30 -4.65 2.76
C MET A 101 10.97 -3.99 3.97
N THR A 102 12.26 -4.26 4.17
CA THR A 102 13.06 -3.65 5.24
C THR A 102 14.46 -3.29 4.74
N GLY A 103 15.16 -2.43 5.48
CA GLY A 103 16.55 -2.09 5.17
C GLY A 103 16.70 -1.42 3.80
N GLN A 104 17.74 -1.81 3.06
CA GLN A 104 18.06 -1.28 1.74
C GLN A 104 16.91 -1.47 0.73
N GLN A 105 16.19 -2.58 0.79
CA GLN A 105 15.10 -2.86 -0.14
C GLN A 105 13.98 -1.81 -0.04
N LEU A 106 13.63 -1.42 1.20
CA LEU A 106 12.63 -0.38 1.44
C LEU A 106 13.15 1.01 1.02
N ASP A 107 14.42 1.31 1.31
CA ASP A 107 15.06 2.56 0.92
C ASP A 107 15.08 2.76 -0.60
N ASP A 108 15.50 1.72 -1.34
CA ASP A 108 15.51 1.72 -2.81
C ASP A 108 14.11 1.89 -3.38
N TYR A 109 13.13 1.17 -2.82
CA TYR A 109 11.73 1.28 -3.22
C TYR A 109 11.21 2.72 -3.05
N VAL A 110 11.40 3.32 -1.87
CA VAL A 110 10.93 4.67 -1.58
C VAL A 110 11.61 5.70 -2.49
N LYS A 111 12.92 5.60 -2.70
CA LYS A 111 13.67 6.50 -3.61
C LYS A 111 13.16 6.39 -5.05
N LYS A 112 12.87 5.16 -5.50
CA LYS A 112 12.27 4.93 -6.83
C LYS A 112 10.90 5.59 -6.91
N GLN A 113 10.02 5.36 -5.94
CA GLN A 113 8.67 5.94 -5.92
C GLN A 113 8.69 7.48 -5.91
N VAL A 114 9.56 8.09 -5.10
CA VAL A 114 9.74 9.56 -5.09
C VAL A 114 10.15 10.08 -6.47
N THR A 115 11.02 9.36 -7.17
CA THR A 115 11.45 9.72 -8.53
C THR A 115 10.31 9.58 -9.51
N ASP A 116 9.63 8.43 -9.53
CA ASP A 116 8.49 8.16 -10.43
C ASP A 116 7.38 9.21 -10.25
N TYR A 117 6.98 9.50 -8.99
CA TYR A 117 5.94 10.50 -8.71
C TYR A 117 6.35 11.91 -9.10
N ARG A 118 7.65 12.26 -8.96
CA ARG A 118 8.14 13.57 -9.41
C ARG A 118 8.01 13.72 -10.92
N GLU A 119 8.38 12.70 -11.68
CA GLU A 119 8.27 12.74 -13.15
C GLU A 119 6.81 12.75 -13.62
N GLN A 120 5.93 12.00 -12.96
CA GLN A 120 4.49 12.08 -13.21
C GLN A 120 3.93 13.48 -12.90
N ALA A 121 4.29 14.05 -11.74
CA ALA A 121 3.85 15.40 -11.36
C ALA A 121 4.31 16.46 -12.37
N LYS A 122 5.53 16.36 -12.91
CA LYS A 122 5.99 17.23 -14.01
C LYS A 122 5.19 17.04 -15.29
N ALA A 123 4.95 15.79 -15.69
CA ALA A 123 4.15 15.49 -16.88
C ALA A 123 2.72 16.04 -16.79
N PHE A 124 2.16 16.11 -15.58
CA PHE A 124 0.85 16.72 -15.30
C PHE A 124 0.90 18.23 -15.02
N GLY A 125 2.07 18.87 -15.08
CA GLY A 125 2.23 20.31 -14.81
C GLY A 125 2.05 20.70 -13.34
N LEU A 126 2.13 19.74 -12.42
CA LEU A 126 1.99 19.93 -10.97
C LEU A 126 3.33 20.18 -10.26
N ALA A 127 4.45 19.93 -10.94
CA ALA A 127 5.80 20.22 -10.46
C ALA A 127 6.65 20.80 -11.60
N LYS A 128 7.68 21.58 -11.22
CA LYS A 128 8.70 22.09 -12.15
C LYS A 128 9.84 21.09 -12.33
#